data_AF-A0A7W2IS22-F1
#
_entry.id   AF-A0A7W2IS22-F1
#
_cell.length_a   1.000
_cell.length_b   1.000
_cell.length_c   1.000
_cell.angle_alpha   90.00
_cell.angle_beta   90.00
_cell.angle_gamma   90.00
#
_symmetry.space_group_name_H-M   'P 1'
#
loop_
_entity.id
_entity.type
_entity.pdbx_description
1 polymer ?
#
loop_
_entity_poly.entity_id
_entity_poly.type
_entity_poly.pdbx_seq_one_letter_code
_entity_poly.pdbx_strand_id
1 'polypeptide(L)'
;MDLNQITQLDVSELEPPQPMHEITAALQQLTHGEVLAVKHRRKPIPLFEMIAGRFEYLCEEITPSHFQLYFWHIDDCKAKALAKQLNHENSQQ
;
A
#
# COMPACT_ATOMS: atom_id res chain seq x y z
N MET A 1 -4.46 -8.02 -19.77
CA MET A 1 -3.62 -7.93 -18.55
C MET A 1 -3.28 -6.47 -18.43
N ASP A 2 -4.15 -5.74 -17.75
CA ASP A 2 -4.15 -4.30 -17.72
C ASP A 2 -3.26 -3.84 -16.57
N LEU A 3 -2.08 -3.32 -16.91
CA LEU A 3 -1.08 -2.78 -15.97
C LEU A 3 -1.57 -1.54 -15.19
N ASN A 4 -2.82 -1.13 -15.39
CA ASN A 4 -3.41 0.08 -14.82
C ASN A 4 -4.08 -0.16 -13.46
N GLN A 5 -3.85 -1.32 -12.83
CA GLN A 5 -4.46 -1.72 -11.55
C GLN A 5 -3.57 -1.48 -10.33
N ILE A 6 -2.33 -1.01 -10.53
CA ILE A 6 -1.37 -0.81 -9.44
C ILE A 6 -1.00 0.66 -9.42
N THR A 7 -1.36 1.35 -8.33
CA THR A 7 -0.91 2.71 -8.08
C THR A 7 0.31 2.66 -7.20
N GLN A 8 1.46 3.13 -7.69
CA GLN A 8 2.67 3.24 -6.89
C GLN A 8 2.80 4.64 -6.31
N LEU A 9 3.03 4.73 -5.00
CA LEU A 9 3.19 5.97 -4.27
C LEU A 9 4.47 5.90 -3.44
N ASP A 10 5.46 6.73 -3.76
CA ASP A 10 6.66 6.87 -2.93
C ASP A 10 6.46 8.02 -1.94
N VAL A 11 6.48 7.68 -0.64
CA VAL A 11 6.43 8.66 0.45
C VAL A 11 7.67 8.60 1.32
N SER A 12 8.72 7.92 0.84
CA SER A 12 9.96 7.71 1.59
C SER A 12 10.76 9.00 1.76
N GLU A 13 10.68 9.89 0.77
CA GLU A 13 11.31 11.22 0.76
C GLU A 13 10.51 12.28 1.53
N LEU A 14 9.24 12.00 1.88
CA LEU A 14 8.36 12.96 2.52
C LEU A 14 8.62 13.07 4.03
N GLU A 15 8.49 14.29 4.53
CA GLU A 15 8.60 14.59 5.96
C GLU A 15 7.25 14.40 6.67
N PRO A 16 7.22 13.85 7.90
CA PRO A 16 5.98 13.79 8.69
C PRO A 16 5.40 15.20 8.86
N PRO A 17 4.09 15.43 8.64
CA PRO A 17 3.00 14.46 8.44
C PRO A 17 2.60 14.21 6.97
N GLN A 18 3.32 14.77 5.98
CA GLN A 18 3.00 14.63 4.55
C GLN A 18 2.77 13.18 4.06
N PRO A 19 3.57 12.15 4.43
CA PRO A 19 3.33 10.79 3.95
C PRO A 19 1.93 10.28 4.31
N MET A 20 1.38 10.66 5.46
CA MET A 20 0.03 10.26 5.83
C MET A 20 -1.04 10.89 4.95
N HIS A 21 -0.90 12.16 4.59
CA HIS A 21 -1.86 12.85 3.73
C HIS A 21 -1.87 12.24 2.33
N GLU A 22 -0.70 11.99 1.75
CA GLU A 22 -0.60 11.38 0.42
C GLU A 22 -1.22 9.99 0.38
N ILE A 23 -0.92 9.13 1.37
CA ILE A 23 -1.51 7.78 1.44
C ILE A 23 -3.03 7.87 1.55
N THR A 24 -3.55 8.74 2.42
CA THR A 24 -4.99 8.89 2.62
C THR A 24 -5.69 9.44 1.38
N ALA A 25 -5.05 10.38 0.66
CA ALA A 25 -5.56 10.91 -0.59
C ALA A 25 -5.58 9.86 -1.71
N ALA A 26 -4.53 9.04 -1.80
CA ALA A 26 -4.45 7.94 -2.75
C ALA A 26 -5.48 6.85 -2.43
N LEU A 27 -5.68 6.49 -1.15
CA LEU A 27 -6.71 5.55 -0.72
C LEU A 27 -8.13 6.02 -1.06
N GLN A 28 -8.40 7.33 -1.00
CA GLN A 28 -9.69 7.89 -1.38
C GLN A 28 -9.96 7.82 -2.90
N GLN A 29 -8.90 7.81 -3.71
CA GLN A 29 -9.00 7.67 -5.15
C GLN A 29 -8.94 6.21 -5.61
N LEU A 30 -8.51 5.30 -4.73
CA LEU A 30 -8.35 3.88 -5.02
C LEU A 30 -9.69 3.24 -5.36
N THR A 31 -9.80 2.68 -6.56
CA THR A 31 -11.02 2.01 -7.01
C THR A 31 -10.98 0.49 -6.78
N HIS A 32 -12.14 -0.15 -6.91
CA HIS A 32 -12.23 -1.61 -6.84
C HIS A 32 -11.49 -2.24 -8.04
N GLY A 33 -10.61 -3.18 -7.75
CA GLY A 33 -9.71 -3.87 -8.67
C GLY A 33 -8.30 -3.31 -8.63
N GLU A 34 -8.06 -2.23 -7.89
CA GLU A 34 -6.76 -1.58 -7.78
C GLU A 34 -6.07 -1.84 -6.44
N VAL A 35 -4.74 -1.83 -6.48
CA VAL A 35 -3.86 -1.94 -5.32
C VAL A 35 -2.99 -0.70 -5.24
N LEU A 36 -2.94 -0.09 -4.06
CA LEU A 36 -2.03 1.01 -3.77
C LEU A 36 -0.75 0.46 -3.14
N ALA A 37 0.35 0.50 -3.88
CA ALA A 37 1.69 0.16 -3.41
C ALA A 37 2.39 1.41 -2.88
N VAL A 38 2.55 1.50 -1.57
CA VAL A 38 3.21 2.63 -0.89
C VAL A 38 4.59 2.23 -0.42
N LYS A 39 5.61 2.99 -0.85
CA LYS A 39 6.96 2.86 -0.34
C LYS A 39 7.19 3.84 0.80
N HIS A 40 7.54 3.31 1.97
CA HIS A 40 7.70 4.11 3.18
C HIS A 40 8.99 3.75 3.91
N ARG A 41 9.71 4.73 4.43
CA ARG A 41 10.91 4.50 5.26
C ARG A 41 10.67 3.93 6.67
N ARG A 42 9.41 3.84 7.13
CA ARG A 42 9.03 3.40 8.48
C ARG A 42 7.56 2.95 8.51
N LYS A 43 7.15 2.14 9.48
CA LYS A 43 5.76 1.66 9.62
C LYS A 43 4.83 2.77 10.14
N PRO A 44 3.81 3.20 9.37
CA PRO A 44 2.82 4.19 9.82
C PRO A 44 1.72 3.53 10.65
N ILE A 45 2.05 3.10 11.88
CA ILE A 45 1.12 2.41 12.80
C ILE A 45 -0.27 3.09 12.92
N PRO A 46 -0.40 4.41 13.18
CA PRO A 46 -1.71 5.03 13.35
C PRO A 46 -2.57 5.01 12.09
N LEU A 47 -1.95 4.98 10.90
CA LEU A 47 -2.69 4.91 9.64
C LEU A 47 -3.45 3.57 9.51
N PHE A 48 -2.83 2.47 9.94
CA PHE A 48 -3.43 1.13 9.86
C PHE A 48 -4.74 1.03 10.64
N GLU A 49 -4.79 1.66 11.82
CA GLU A 49 -6.00 1.70 12.64
C GLU A 49 -7.11 2.54 11.99
N MET A 50 -6.75 3.63 11.29
CA MET A 50 -7.74 4.48 10.61
C MET A 50 -8.43 3.80 9.44
N ILE A 51 -7.72 2.94 8.72
CA ILE A 51 -8.24 2.26 7.52
C ILE A 51 -8.88 0.90 7.82
N ALA A 52 -8.67 0.38 9.04
CA ALA A 52 -9.17 -0.91 9.47
C ALA A 52 -10.69 -0.99 9.32
N GLY A 53 -11.17 -2.03 8.64
CA GLY A 53 -12.60 -2.27 8.37
C GLY A 53 -13.11 -1.70 7.04
N ARG A 54 -12.33 -0.87 6.33
CA ARG A 54 -12.62 -0.46 4.94
C ARG A 54 -11.60 -1.00 3.96
N PHE A 55 -10.33 -0.96 4.35
CA PHE A 55 -9.22 -1.42 3.53
C PHE A 55 -8.41 -2.47 4.30
N GLU A 56 -7.89 -3.44 3.58
CA GLU A 56 -6.84 -4.33 4.08
C GLU A 56 -5.47 -3.78 3.63
N TYR A 57 -4.43 -4.20 4.34
CA TYR A 57 -3.06 -3.85 3.98
C TYR A 57 -2.10 -5.03 4.18
N LEU A 58 -1.00 -5.01 3.43
CA LEU A 58 0.18 -5.84 3.62
C LEU A 58 1.35 -4.93 3.94
N CYS A 59 2.18 -5.34 4.88
CA CYS A 59 3.40 -4.62 5.25
C CYS A 59 4.56 -5.58 5.13
N GLU A 60 5.38 -5.37 4.10
CA GLU A 60 6.62 -6.11 3.87
C GLU A 60 7.80 -5.24 4.29
N GLU A 61 8.70 -5.82 5.07
CA GLU A 61 9.96 -5.19 5.44
C GLU A 61 11.03 -5.64 4.45
N ILE A 62 11.36 -4.78 3.48
CA ILE A 62 12.39 -5.07 2.49
C ILE A 62 13.77 -4.82 3.12
N THR A 63 13.92 -3.69 3.78
CA THR A 63 15.13 -3.35 4.57
C THR A 63 14.73 -2.55 5.81
N PRO A 64 15.59 -2.43 6.83
CA PRO A 64 15.30 -1.63 8.03
C PRO A 64 14.93 -0.15 7.78
N SER A 65 15.25 0.38 6.58
CA SER A 65 14.91 1.75 6.16
C SER A 65 13.95 1.79 4.97
N HIS A 66 13.40 0.64 4.55
CA HIS A 66 12.52 0.53 3.39
C HIS A 66 11.43 -0.51 3.67
N PHE A 67 10.21 -0.01 3.84
CA PHE A 67 9.00 -0.79 4.00
C PHE A 67 8.15 -0.62 2.77
N GLN A 68 7.66 -1.76 2.28
CA GLN A 68 6.73 -1.79 1.18
C GLN A 68 5.34 -2.13 1.74
N LEU A 69 4.40 -1.23 1.51
CA LEU A 69 3.04 -1.35 1.97
C LEU A 69 2.14 -1.54 0.75
N TYR A 70 1.16 -2.43 0.85
CA TYR A 70 0.14 -2.58 -0.18
C TYR A 70 -1.21 -2.38 0.48
N PHE A 71 -2.09 -1.60 -0.12
CA PHE A 71 -3.44 -1.37 0.36
C PHE A 71 -4.46 -1.73 -0.71
N TRP A 72 -5.58 -2.32 -0.30
CA TRP A 72 -6.70 -2.63 -1.18
C TRP A 72 -8.02 -2.63 -0.41
N HIS A 73 -9.14 -2.56 -1.13
CA HIS A 73 -10.47 -2.66 -0.55
C HIS A 73 -10.70 -4.06 0.03
N ILE A 74 -11.24 -4.16 1.25
CA ILE A 74 -11.47 -5.46 1.93
C ILE A 74 -12.42 -6.39 1.15
N ASP A 75 -13.36 -5.82 0.41
CA ASP A 75 -14.34 -6.56 -0.41
C ASP A 75 -13.76 -6.99 -1.77
N ASP A 76 -12.50 -6.62 -2.07
CA ASP A 76 -11.92 -6.81 -3.40
C ASP A 76 -11.02 -8.03 -3.50
N CYS A 77 -11.57 -9.11 -4.05
CA CYS A 77 -10.85 -10.35 -4.26
C CYS A 77 -9.75 -10.25 -5.33
N LYS A 78 -9.89 -9.36 -6.33
CA LYS A 78 -8.91 -9.19 -7.40
C LYS A 78 -7.69 -8.45 -6.89
N ALA A 79 -7.92 -7.31 -6.23
CA ALA A 79 -6.86 -6.51 -5.64
C ALA A 79 -6.11 -7.31 -4.56
N LYS A 80 -6.82 -8.11 -3.75
CA LYS A 80 -6.21 -9.03 -2.78
C LYS A 80 -5.25 -10.04 -3.44
N ALA A 81 -5.64 -10.64 -4.57
CA ALA A 81 -4.78 -11.57 -5.29
C ALA A 81 -3.53 -10.86 -5.83
N LEU A 82 -3.71 -9.66 -6.38
CA LEU A 82 -2.63 -8.85 -6.94
C LEU A 82 -1.62 -8.39 -5.87
N ALA A 83 -2.11 -7.89 -4.72
CA ALA A 83 -1.27 -7.48 -3.60
C ALA A 83 -0.40 -8.64 -3.07
N LYS A 84 -0.97 -9.85 -2.99
CA LYS A 84 -0.22 -11.06 -2.60
C LYS A 84 0.86 -11.44 -3.62
N GLN A 85 0.58 -11.29 -4.92
CA GLN A 85 1.56 -11.56 -5.97
C GLN A 85 2.74 -10.57 -5.88
N LEU A 86 2.44 -9.27 -5.78
CA LEU A 86 3.47 -8.23 -5.64
C LEU A 86 4.35 -8.46 -4.42
N ASN A 87 3.75 -8.82 -3.29
CA ASN A 87 4.48 -9.16 -2.07
C ASN A 87 5.41 -10.36 -2.27
N HIS A 88 4.94 -11.42 -2.93
CA HIS A 88 5.76 -12.60 -3.22
C HIS A 88 6.95 -12.30 -4.14
N GLU A 89 6.75 -11.43 -5.14
CA GLU A 89 7.82 -11.00 -6.04
C GLU A 89 8.90 -10.18 -5.32
N ASN A 90 8.51 -9.31 -4.38
CA ASN A 90 9.45 -8.50 -3.61
C ASN A 90 10.23 -9.32 -2.58
N SER A 91 9.65 -10.38 -2.02
CA SER A 91 10.34 -11.27 -1.08
C SER A 91 11.36 -12.23 -1.76
N GLN A 92 11.34 -12.35 -3.09
CA GLN A 92 12.23 -13.22 -3.86
C GLN A 92 13.41 -12.45 -4.50
N GLN A 93 13.53 -11.14 -4.26
CA GLN A 93 14.60 -10.26 -4.77
C GLN A 93 15.61 -9.89 -3.69
#